data_AF-A0A7K2D7N5-F1
#
_entry.id   AF-A0A7K2D7N5-F1
#
_cell.length_a   1.000
_cell.length_b   1.000
_cell.length_c   1.000
_cell.angle_alpha   90.00
_cell.angle_beta   90.00
_cell.angle_gamma   90.00
#
_symmetry.space_group_name_H-M   'P 1'
#
loop_
_entity.id
_entity.type
_entity.pdbx_description
1 polymer ?
#
loop_
_entity_poly.entity_id
_entity_poly.type
_entity_poly.pdbx_seq_one_letter_code
_entity_poly.pdbx_strand_id
1 'polypeptide(L)'
;MSDEHKAANAKARAENRAVGAYLEGLESNRPRPGRKRTAESIKKRMEAISEALESATPIRRVQLVQERIDLERALSAPSETVDISELEDAFVAVAVSYSGRKGITYAAWREVGVPAAALKRAGISRGGT
;
A
#
# COMPACT_ATOMS: atom_id res chain seq x y z
N MET A 1 -31.08 -25.98 7.64
CA MET A 1 -29.95 -25.08 7.94
C MET A 1 -29.91 -24.84 9.44
N SER A 2 -28.97 -25.46 10.15
CA SER A 2 -28.80 -25.36 11.62
C SER A 2 -28.29 -23.97 12.02
N ASP A 3 -28.59 -23.53 13.25
CA ASP A 3 -28.14 -22.23 13.77
C ASP A 3 -26.62 -22.13 13.88
N GLU A 4 -25.94 -23.25 14.11
CA GLU A 4 -24.48 -23.35 14.09
C GLU A 4 -23.88 -23.01 12.72
N HIS A 5 -24.50 -23.46 11.63
CA HIS A 5 -24.07 -23.11 10.27
C HIS A 5 -24.33 -21.64 9.95
N LYS A 6 -25.42 -21.05 10.46
CA LYS A 6 -25.68 -19.61 10.29
C LYS A 6 -24.63 -18.77 11.02
N ALA A 7 -24.29 -19.14 12.26
CA ALA A 7 -23.27 -18.46 13.06
C ALA A 7 -21.88 -18.56 12.43
N ALA A 8 -21.50 -19.76 11.94
CA ALA A 8 -20.24 -19.96 11.23
C ALA A 8 -20.14 -19.12 9.95
N ASN A 9 -21.24 -19.01 9.19
CA ASN A 9 -21.30 -18.15 8.00
C ASN A 9 -21.20 -16.66 8.36
N ALA A 10 -21.89 -16.22 9.42
CA ALA A 10 -21.82 -14.84 9.89
C ALA A 10 -20.39 -14.47 10.31
N LYS A 11 -19.72 -15.35 11.08
CA LYS A 11 -18.32 -15.20 11.47
C LYS A 11 -17.41 -15.11 10.23
N ALA A 12 -17.55 -16.04 9.29
CA ALA A 12 -16.74 -16.04 8.07
C ALA A 12 -16.91 -14.75 7.25
N ARG A 13 -18.13 -14.19 7.17
CA ARG A 13 -18.40 -12.91 6.50
C ARG A 13 -17.75 -11.74 7.23
N ALA A 14 -17.80 -11.71 8.56
CA ALA A 14 -17.16 -10.68 9.36
C ALA A 14 -15.63 -10.69 9.19
N GLU A 15 -15.01 -11.87 9.26
CA GLU A 15 -13.57 -12.04 9.04
C GLU A 15 -13.15 -11.58 7.63
N ASN A 16 -13.89 -12.00 6.60
CA ASN A 16 -13.62 -11.55 5.22
C ASN A 16 -13.68 -10.03 5.06
N ARG A 17 -14.65 -9.36 5.71
CA ARG A 17 -14.79 -7.90 5.64
C ARG A 17 -13.62 -7.18 6.29
N ALA A 18 -13.23 -7.58 7.50
CA ALA A 18 -12.13 -6.94 8.22
C ALA A 18 -10.79 -7.14 7.48
N VAL A 19 -10.52 -8.36 7.00
CA VAL A 19 -9.32 -8.64 6.20
C VAL A 19 -9.33 -7.85 4.89
N GLY A 20 -10.45 -7.85 4.16
CA GLY A 20 -10.59 -7.15 2.88
C GLY A 20 -10.38 -5.64 3.02
N ALA A 21 -11.06 -5.00 3.97
CA ALA A 21 -10.95 -3.56 4.21
C ALA A 21 -9.52 -3.14 4.57
N TYR A 22 -8.83 -3.91 5.40
CA TYR A 22 -7.44 -3.62 5.75
C TYR A 22 -6.50 -3.75 4.55
N LEU A 23 -6.64 -4.80 3.73
CA LEU A 23 -5.82 -4.96 2.52
C LEU A 23 -6.08 -3.85 1.50
N GLU A 24 -7.34 -3.45 1.33
CA GLU A 24 -7.71 -2.32 0.45
C GLU A 24 -7.14 -0.98 0.96
N GLY A 25 -7.15 -0.78 2.28
CA GLY A 25 -6.50 0.37 2.92
C GLY A 25 -4.98 0.37 2.71
N LEU A 26 -4.33 -0.79 2.86
CA LEU A 26 -2.91 -0.95 2.54
C LEU A 26 -2.61 -0.69 1.07
N GLU A 27 -3.47 -1.13 0.15
CA GLU A 27 -3.33 -0.90 -1.28
C GLU A 27 -3.54 0.58 -1.65
N SER A 28 -4.49 1.25 -1.01
CA SER A 28 -4.71 2.69 -1.16
C SER A 28 -3.50 3.51 -0.70
N ASN A 29 -2.83 3.05 0.35
CA ASN A 29 -1.58 3.62 0.85
C ASN A 29 -0.34 3.13 0.08
N ARG A 30 -0.46 2.10 -0.78
CA ARG A 30 0.66 1.58 -1.56
C ARG A 30 1.02 2.58 -2.66
N PRO A 31 2.32 2.84 -2.89
CA PRO A 31 2.74 3.59 -4.07
C PRO A 31 2.26 2.87 -5.35
N ARG A 32 1.39 3.50 -6.15
CA ARG A 32 0.77 2.86 -7.32
C ARG A 32 1.82 2.29 -8.30
N PRO A 33 1.73 0.99 -8.68
CA PRO A 33 2.62 0.39 -9.66
C PRO A 33 2.41 1.06 -11.02
N GLY A 34 3.48 1.66 -11.56
CA GLY A 34 3.42 2.57 -12.71
C GLY A 34 4.02 3.96 -12.43
N ARG A 35 4.18 4.32 -11.14
CA ARG A 35 4.94 5.52 -10.76
C ARG A 35 6.44 5.25 -10.90
N LYS A 36 6.97 5.31 -12.13
CA LYS A 36 8.39 5.64 -12.43
C LYS A 36 8.80 7.03 -11.93
N ARG A 37 7.99 7.67 -11.06
CA ARG A 37 8.14 8.97 -10.41
C ARG A 37 8.16 8.75 -8.89
N THR A 38 8.99 7.84 -8.39
CA THR A 38 9.37 7.85 -6.96
C THR A 38 10.10 9.17 -6.69
N ALA A 39 10.15 9.65 -5.45
CA ALA A 39 10.86 10.89 -5.13
C ALA A 39 12.31 10.87 -5.66
N GLU A 40 12.95 9.70 -5.64
CA GLU A 40 14.28 9.45 -6.19
C GLU A 40 14.35 9.61 -7.71
N SER A 41 13.41 9.03 -8.47
CA SER A 41 13.42 9.18 -9.92
C SER A 41 12.99 10.57 -10.39
N ILE A 42 12.14 11.27 -9.62
CA ILE A 42 11.82 12.68 -9.82
C ILE A 42 13.09 13.52 -9.62
N LYS A 43 13.85 13.31 -8.54
CA LYS A 43 15.13 14.01 -8.29
C LYS A 43 16.12 13.77 -9.42
N LYS A 44 16.32 12.52 -9.83
CA LYS A 44 17.19 12.17 -10.96
C LYS A 44 16.77 12.87 -12.26
N ARG A 45 15.46 13.03 -12.49
CA ARG A 45 14.97 13.76 -13.66
C ARG A 45 15.17 15.27 -13.53
N MET A 46 15.03 15.85 -12.34
CA MET A 46 15.31 17.27 -12.10
C MET A 46 16.80 17.60 -12.29
N GLU A 47 17.71 16.72 -11.90
CA GLU A 47 19.15 16.83 -12.17
C GLU A 47 19.41 16.85 -13.69
N ALA A 48 18.88 15.86 -14.42
CA ALA A 48 19.02 15.80 -15.88
C ALA A 48 18.40 17.01 -16.61
N ILE A 49 17.29 17.56 -16.09
CA ILE A 49 16.70 18.81 -16.63
C ILE A 49 17.63 20.00 -16.39
N SER A 50 18.27 20.08 -15.22
CA SER A 50 19.18 21.17 -14.89
C SER A 50 20.39 21.19 -15.81
N GLU A 51 21.00 20.02 -16.08
CA GLU A 51 22.08 19.87 -17.06
C GLU A 51 21.62 20.23 -18.48
N ALA A 52 20.46 19.73 -18.91
CA ALA A 52 19.94 19.99 -20.24
C ALA A 52 19.60 21.48 -20.47
N LEU A 53 19.30 22.24 -19.42
CA LEU A 53 18.99 23.66 -19.50
C LEU A 53 20.20 24.53 -19.84
N GLU A 54 21.43 24.07 -19.62
CA GLU A 54 22.65 24.85 -19.88
C GLU A 54 22.85 25.13 -21.37
N SER A 55 22.56 24.12 -22.21
CA SER A 55 22.76 24.16 -23.66
C SER A 55 21.46 24.15 -24.47
N ALA A 56 20.30 24.23 -23.82
CA ALA A 56 19.00 24.18 -24.48
C ALA A 56 18.74 25.38 -25.41
N THR A 57 18.20 25.08 -26.59
CA THR A 57 17.61 26.08 -27.49
C THR A 57 16.40 26.77 -26.82
N PRO A 58 15.98 27.96 -27.28
CA PRO A 58 14.92 28.73 -26.62
C PRO A 58 13.62 27.95 -26.41
N ILE A 59 13.14 27.23 -27.44
CA ILE A 59 11.92 26.41 -27.34
C ILE A 59 12.13 25.24 -26.37
N ARG A 60 13.29 24.59 -26.42
CA ARG A 60 13.59 23.46 -25.54
C ARG A 60 13.67 23.87 -24.07
N ARG A 61 14.21 25.06 -23.80
CA ARG A 61 14.26 25.64 -22.45
C ARG A 61 12.86 25.81 -21.86
N VAL A 62 11.89 26.30 -22.62
CA VAL A 62 10.48 26.42 -22.17
C VAL A 62 9.91 25.04 -21.81
N GLN A 63 10.12 24.03 -22.65
CA GLN A 63 9.63 22.67 -22.38
C GLN A 63 10.25 22.05 -21.12
N LEU A 64 11.56 22.21 -20.94
CA LEU A 64 12.29 21.70 -19.78
C LEU A 64 11.85 22.39 -18.48
N VAL A 65 11.59 23.71 -18.53
CA VAL A 65 11.05 24.46 -17.39
C VAL A 65 9.64 24.00 -17.05
N GLN A 66 8.77 23.77 -18.04
CA GLN A 66 7.44 23.22 -17.81
C GLN A 66 7.51 21.84 -17.15
N GLU A 67 8.41 20.96 -17.64
CA GLU A 67 8.62 19.64 -17.06
C GLU A 67 9.08 19.72 -15.60
N ARG A 68 9.98 20.66 -15.27
CA ARG A 68 10.42 20.90 -13.88
C ARG A 68 9.26 21.31 -12.98
N ILE A 69 8.41 22.24 -13.42
CA ILE A 69 7.22 22.70 -12.67
C ILE A 69 6.26 21.53 -12.42
N ASP A 70 6.02 20.69 -13.42
CA ASP A 70 5.14 19.52 -13.29
C ASP A 70 5.69 18.49 -12.29
N LEU A 71 7.03 18.30 -12.28
CA LEU A 71 7.72 17.43 -11.33
C LEU A 71 7.69 17.97 -9.90
N GLU A 72 7.89 19.27 -9.71
CA GLU A 72 7.78 19.94 -8.41
C GLU A 72 6.35 19.82 -7.85
N ARG A 73 5.33 20.04 -8.70
CA ARG A 73 3.92 19.82 -8.32
C ARG A 73 3.68 18.38 -7.90
N ALA A 74 4.19 17.41 -8.66
CA ALA A 74 4.04 15.99 -8.34
C ALA A 74 4.74 15.58 -7.03
N LEU A 75 5.77 16.32 -6.61
CA LEU A 75 6.47 16.14 -5.33
C LEU A 75 5.73 16.81 -4.16
N SER A 76 5.11 17.97 -4.41
CA SER A 76 4.32 18.72 -3.42
C SER A 76 2.91 18.15 -3.21
N ALA A 77 2.42 17.35 -4.16
CA ALA A 77 1.12 16.71 -4.06
C ALA A 77 1.11 15.81 -2.82
N PRO A 78 0.22 16.06 -1.84
CA PRO A 78 0.13 15.22 -0.65
C PRO A 78 -0.06 13.77 -1.09
N SER A 79 0.78 12.86 -0.61
CA SER A 79 0.36 11.46 -0.53
C SER A 79 -0.69 11.42 0.55
N GLU A 80 -1.97 11.45 0.17
CA GLU A 80 -3.06 11.28 1.11
C GLU A 80 -2.99 9.83 1.62
N THR A 81 -2.25 9.63 2.71
CA THR A 81 -2.23 8.36 3.42
C THR A 81 -3.49 8.33 4.25
N VAL A 82 -4.41 7.42 3.91
CA VAL A 82 -5.60 7.18 4.70
C VAL A 82 -5.13 6.58 6.03
N ASP A 83 -5.61 7.11 7.15
CA ASP A 83 -5.42 6.46 8.45
C ASP A 83 -6.16 5.12 8.44
N ILE A 84 -5.41 4.03 8.55
CA ILE A 84 -5.91 2.66 8.54
C ILE A 84 -5.75 1.97 9.89
N SER A 85 -5.51 2.73 10.97
CA SER A 85 -5.30 2.18 12.32
C SER A 85 -6.46 1.31 12.79
N GLU A 86 -7.71 1.80 12.64
CA GLU A 86 -8.91 1.03 12.99
C GLU A 86 -9.06 -0.24 12.13
N LEU A 87 -8.66 -0.18 10.86
CA LEU A 87 -8.67 -1.34 9.96
C LEU A 87 -7.61 -2.37 10.36
N GLU A 88 -6.42 -1.91 10.77
CA GLU A 88 -5.37 -2.79 11.30
C GLU A 88 -5.84 -3.49 12.57
N ASP A 89 -6.49 -2.78 13.49
CA ASP A 89 -7.01 -3.36 14.74
C ASP A 89 -8.08 -4.43 14.46
N ALA A 90 -9.01 -4.14 13.54
CA ALA A 90 -10.01 -5.10 13.10
C ALA A 90 -9.38 -6.33 12.43
N PHE A 91 -8.33 -6.13 11.60
CA PHE A 91 -7.57 -7.22 10.99
C PHE A 91 -6.88 -8.07 12.07
N VAL A 92 -6.16 -7.45 13.00
CA VAL A 92 -5.43 -8.13 14.08
C VAL A 92 -6.35 -9.05 14.88
N ALA A 93 -7.58 -8.62 15.16
CA ALA A 93 -8.56 -9.40 15.91
C ALA A 93 -9.00 -10.70 15.21
N VAL A 94 -8.97 -10.74 13.87
CA VAL A 94 -9.48 -11.88 13.09
C VAL A 94 -8.42 -12.65 12.32
N ALA A 95 -7.21 -12.10 12.18
CA ALA A 95 -6.22 -12.59 11.23
C ALA A 95 -5.76 -14.03 11.53
N VAL A 96 -5.64 -14.43 12.80
CA VAL A 96 -5.26 -15.81 13.16
C VAL A 96 -6.34 -16.81 12.80
N SER A 97 -7.60 -16.58 13.18
CA SER A 97 -8.70 -17.50 12.87
C SER A 97 -8.96 -17.59 11.37
N TYR A 98 -8.86 -16.45 10.68
CA TYR A 98 -8.96 -16.40 9.22
C TYR A 98 -7.84 -17.20 8.55
N SER A 99 -6.59 -16.99 8.99
CA SER A 99 -5.42 -17.68 8.42
C SER A 99 -5.49 -19.19 8.66
N GLY A 100 -5.87 -19.64 9.86
CA GLY A 100 -6.03 -21.06 10.18
C GLY A 100 -7.09 -21.75 9.32
N ARG A 101 -8.26 -21.11 9.11
CA ARG A 101 -9.30 -21.66 8.21
C ARG A 101 -8.86 -21.72 6.75
N LYS A 102 -8.04 -20.77 6.31
CA LYS A 102 -7.66 -20.59 4.90
C LYS A 102 -6.30 -21.18 4.54
N GLY A 103 -5.53 -21.65 5.52
CA GLY A 103 -4.15 -22.12 5.32
C GLY A 103 -3.19 -21.02 4.90
N ILE A 104 -3.40 -19.77 5.34
CA ILE A 104 -2.57 -18.63 4.94
C ILE A 104 -1.37 -18.52 5.86
N THR A 105 -0.17 -18.49 5.28
CA THR A 105 1.08 -18.42 6.03
C THR A 105 1.51 -16.98 6.29
N TYR A 106 2.40 -16.78 7.27
CA TYR A 106 3.08 -15.50 7.49
C TYR A 106 3.73 -14.96 6.22
N ALA A 107 4.36 -15.83 5.42
CA ALA A 107 5.00 -15.44 4.17
C ALA A 107 4.01 -14.84 3.17
N ALA A 108 2.83 -15.47 3.00
CA ALA A 108 1.78 -14.97 2.12
C ALA A 108 1.31 -13.56 2.52
N TRP A 109 1.12 -13.31 3.83
CA TRP A 109 0.77 -11.97 4.31
C TRP A 109 1.84 -10.91 4.03
N ARG A 110 3.11 -11.28 4.19
CA ARG A 110 4.23 -10.39 3.90
C ARG A 110 4.33 -10.06 2.41
N GLU A 111 4.07 -11.04 1.54
CA GLU A 111 4.10 -10.88 0.09
C GLU A 111 3.03 -9.89 -0.39
N VAL A 112 1.81 -9.93 0.18
CA VAL A 112 0.76 -8.96 -0.15
C VAL A 112 0.94 -7.61 0.53
N GLY A 113 1.96 -7.43 1.37
CA GLY A 113 2.37 -6.14 1.93
C GLY A 113 1.96 -5.88 3.38
N VAL A 114 1.42 -6.86 4.10
CA VAL A 114 1.04 -6.69 5.50
C VAL A 114 2.30 -6.50 6.38
N PRO A 115 2.38 -5.45 7.22
CA PRO A 115 3.50 -5.22 8.12
C PRO A 115 3.74 -6.37 9.11
N ALA A 116 5.01 -6.67 9.39
CA ALA A 116 5.39 -7.70 10.36
C ALA A 116 4.91 -7.36 11.78
N ALA A 117 4.79 -6.07 12.10
CA ALA A 117 4.24 -5.59 13.37
C ALA A 117 2.77 -6.00 13.53
N ALA A 118 1.93 -5.78 12.51
CA ALA A 118 0.53 -6.20 12.51
C ALA A 118 0.40 -7.73 12.64
N LEU A 119 1.23 -8.50 11.92
CA LEU A 119 1.24 -9.97 12.05
C LEU A 119 1.65 -10.43 13.45
N LYS A 120 2.66 -9.80 14.05
CA LYS A 120 3.08 -10.09 15.43
C LYS A 120 1.96 -9.77 16.42
N ARG A 121 1.26 -8.64 16.27
CA ARG A 121 0.10 -8.26 17.10
C ARG A 121 -1.04 -9.26 16.96
N ALA A 122 -1.27 -9.76 15.75
CA ALA A 122 -2.25 -10.82 15.50
C ALA A 122 -1.86 -12.16 16.12
N GLY A 123 -0.58 -12.41 16.42
CA GLY A 123 -0.07 -13.71 16.87
C GLY A 123 0.38 -14.64 15.73
N ILE A 124 0.52 -14.12 14.51
CA ILE A 124 0.97 -14.88 13.34
C ILE A 124 2.51 -14.87 13.29
N SER A 125 3.12 -16.05 13.40
CA SER A 125 4.58 -16.21 13.44
C SER A 125 5.14 -16.82 12.15
N ARG A 126 6.46 -16.69 11.94
CA ARG A 126 7.17 -17.27 10.79
C ARG A 126 7.11 -18.80 10.74
N GLY A 127 6.83 -19.47 11.88
CA GLY A 127 6.81 -20.92 12.01
C GLY A 127 5.46 -21.58 11.72
N GLY A 128 4.43 -20.81 11.39
CA GLY A 128 3.07 -21.30 11.19
C GLY A 128 2.05 -20.61 12.11
N THR A 129 0.79 -20.65 11.67
CA THR A 129 -0.41 -20.22 12.41
C THR A 129 -0.97 -21.35 13.25
#